data_AF-S3C4L7-F1
#
_entry.id   AF-S3C4L7-F1
#
_cell.length_a   1.000
_cell.length_b   1.000
_cell.length_c   1.000
_cell.angle_alpha   90.00
_cell.angle_beta   90.00
_cell.angle_gamma   90.00
#
_symmetry.space_group_name_H-M   'P 1'
#
loop_
_entity.id
_entity.type
_entity.pdbx_description
1 polymer ?
#
loop_
_entity_poly.entity_id
_entity_poly.type
_entity_poly.pdbx_seq_one_letter_code
_entity_poly.pdbx_strand_id
1 'polypeptide(L)'
;MSIQRLPGDVAVQIQSSATVTSLSGTVLGLLKNALDADARTVSITVDSTRGGCTVEDDGLGIPPYEFSAEGGLVKRHSRLSYTDAMGYS
;
A
#
# COMPACT_ATOMS: atom_id res chain seq x y z
N MET A 1 -3.27 -37.44 5.88
CA MET A 1 -3.06 -36.04 6.32
C MET A 1 -4.06 -35.16 5.59
N SER A 2 -4.75 -34.27 6.29
CA SER A 2 -5.65 -33.28 5.69
C SER A 2 -5.10 -31.90 6.01
N ILE A 3 -4.99 -31.03 5.01
CA ILE A 3 -4.60 -29.63 5.20
C ILE A 3 -5.80 -28.90 5.80
N GLN A 4 -5.61 -28.24 6.94
CA GLN A 4 -6.65 -27.44 7.59
C GLN A 4 -6.31 -25.95 7.58
N ARG A 5 -7.33 -25.10 7.59
CA ARG A 5 -7.16 -23.64 7.65
C ARG A 5 -6.57 -23.25 9.00
N LEU A 6 -5.66 -22.27 8.96
CA LEU A 6 -5.18 -21.63 10.17
C LEU A 6 -6.33 -20.88 10.86
N PRO A 7 -6.38 -20.89 12.20
CA PRO A 7 -7.23 -20.00 12.97
C PRO A 7 -7.06 -18.54 12.53
N GLY A 8 -8.15 -17.77 12.49
CA GLY A 8 -8.15 -16.44 11.87
C GLY A 8 -7.21 -15.43 12.52
N ASP A 9 -7.06 -15.52 13.84
CA ASP A 9 -6.08 -14.79 14.64
C ASP A 9 -4.63 -15.12 14.25
N VAL A 10 -4.32 -16.41 14.03
CA VAL A 10 -3.00 -16.86 13.61
C VAL A 10 -2.70 -16.45 12.17
N ALA A 11 -3.69 -16.53 11.27
CA ALA A 11 -3.56 -16.06 9.90
C ALA A 11 -3.27 -14.54 9.86
N VAL A 12 -3.98 -13.75 10.67
CA VAL A 12 -3.77 -12.31 10.80
C VAL A 12 -2.39 -12.00 11.38
N GLN A 13 -1.95 -12.71 12.42
CA GLN A 13 -0.64 -12.49 13.06
C GLN A 13 0.54 -12.82 12.13
N ILE A 14 0.48 -13.96 11.42
CA ILE A 14 1.49 -14.33 10.42
C ILE A 14 1.56 -13.24 9.34
N GLN A 15 0.40 -12.77 8.88
CA GLN A 15 0.32 -11.77 7.82
C GLN A 15 0.81 -10.38 8.27
N SER A 16 0.63 -10.01 9.54
CA SER A 16 1.19 -8.79 10.13
C SER A 16 2.73 -8.83 10.19
N SER A 17 3.32 -10.00 10.44
CA SER A 17 4.79 -10.17 10.48
C SER A 17 5.46 -10.28 9.10
N ALA A 18 4.70 -10.62 8.05
CA ALA A 18 5.28 -11.00 6.75
C ALA A 18 5.35 -9.87 5.71
N THR A 19 4.72 -8.71 5.94
CA THR A 19 4.43 -7.77 4.83
C THR A 19 5.40 -6.59 4.74
N VAL A 20 6.21 -6.33 5.77
CA VAL A 20 7.35 -5.39 5.69
C VAL A 20 8.59 -6.10 6.20
N THR A 21 9.26 -6.84 5.31
CA THR A 21 10.50 -7.57 5.64
C THR A 21 11.72 -6.66 5.68
N SER A 22 11.63 -5.44 5.14
CA SER A 22 12.69 -4.43 5.20
C SER A 22 12.13 -3.03 4.91
N LEU A 23 12.79 -2.01 5.48
CA LEU A 23 12.51 -0.59 5.18
C LEU A 23 12.64 -0.30 3.67
N SER A 24 13.60 -0.92 3.00
CA SER A 24 13.77 -0.84 1.55
C SER A 24 12.56 -1.39 0.78
N GLY A 25 11.96 -2.48 1.26
CA GLY A 25 10.73 -3.04 0.69
C GLY A 25 9.55 -2.07 0.81
N THR A 26 9.41 -1.39 1.96
CA THR A 26 8.40 -0.34 2.14
C THR A 26 8.62 0.81 1.16
N VAL A 27 9.84 1.32 1.06
CA VAL A 27 10.19 2.41 0.13
C VAL A 27 9.83 2.03 -1.31
N LEU A 28 10.18 0.82 -1.75
CA LEU A 28 9.87 0.35 -3.10
C LEU A 28 8.37 0.25 -3.36
N GLY A 29 7.60 -0.24 -2.38
CA GLY A 29 6.14 -0.30 -2.47
C GLY A 29 5.50 1.08 -2.60
N LEU A 30 5.95 2.04 -1.78
CA LEU A 30 5.45 3.42 -1.83
C LEU A 30 5.85 4.13 -3.13
N LEU A 31 7.09 3.95 -3.59
CA LEU A 31 7.53 4.47 -4.89
C LEU A 31 6.69 3.93 -6.04
N LYS A 32 6.34 2.63 -6.01
CA LYS A 32 5.45 2.05 -7.02
C LYS A 32 4.07 2.70 -6.99
N ASN A 33 3.51 2.98 -5.82
CA ASN A 33 2.23 3.68 -5.71
C ASN A 33 2.29 5.08 -6.33
N ALA A 34 3.37 5.82 -6.09
CA ALA A 34 3.57 7.14 -6.69
C ALA A 34 3.64 7.06 -8.23
N LEU A 35 4.36 6.07 -8.77
CA LEU A 35 4.44 5.86 -10.22
C LEU A 35 3.09 5.42 -10.83
N ASP A 36 2.34 4.54 -10.14
CA ASP A 36 0.99 4.14 -10.56
C ASP A 36 0.01 5.35 -10.56
N ALA A 37 0.31 6.41 -9.79
CA ALA A 37 -0.43 7.68 -9.75
C ALA A 37 0.09 8.74 -10.75
N ASP A 38 0.92 8.37 -11.73
CA ASP A 38 1.54 9.25 -12.74
C ASP A 38 2.37 10.41 -12.15
N ALA A 39 2.98 10.21 -10.98
CA ALA A 39 3.91 11.17 -10.40
C ALA A 39 5.10 11.42 -11.33
N ARG A 40 5.49 12.68 -11.46
CA ARG A 40 6.68 13.13 -12.21
C ARG A 40 7.88 13.34 -11.28
N THR A 41 7.59 13.68 -10.03
CA THR A 41 8.58 13.95 -8.99
C THR A 41 8.22 13.15 -7.75
N VAL A 42 9.20 12.44 -7.20
CA VAL A 42 9.04 11.71 -5.94
C VAL A 42 10.22 12.03 -5.04
N SER A 43 9.94 12.53 -3.84
CA SER A 43 10.92 12.80 -2.77
C SER A 43 10.86 11.69 -1.72
N ILE A 44 12.00 11.08 -1.42
CA ILE A 44 12.09 9.97 -0.48
C ILE A 44 13.08 10.33 0.63
N THR A 45 12.59 10.36 1.86
CA THR A 45 13.40 10.49 3.07
C THR A 45 13.40 9.19 3.83
N VAL A 46 14.58 8.66 4.18
CA VAL A 46 14.73 7.42 4.94
C VAL A 46 15.41 7.72 6.26
N ASP A 47 14.75 7.40 7.37
CA ASP A 47 15.35 7.40 8.70
C ASP A 47 15.68 5.96 9.10
N SER A 48 16.90 5.54 8.75
CA SER A 48 17.41 4.21 9.09
C SER A 48 17.58 4.00 10.59
N THR A 49 17.66 5.06 11.40
CA THR A 49 17.80 4.95 12.86
C THR A 49 16.47 4.63 13.53
N ARG A 50 15.38 5.20 13.01
CA ARG A 50 14.01 4.95 13.49
C ARG A 50 13.29 3.85 12.72
N GLY A 51 13.89 3.34 11.65
CA GLY A 51 13.28 2.32 10.79
C GLY A 51 12.09 2.86 9.98
N GLY A 52 12.10 4.16 9.64
CA GLY A 52 10.98 4.85 8.99
C GLY A 52 11.36 5.46 7.64
N CYS A 53 10.35 5.78 6.84
CA CYS A 53 10.53 6.57 5.64
C CYS A 53 9.31 7.46 5.38
N THR A 54 9.55 8.53 4.62
CA THR A 54 8.53 9.42 4.09
C THR A 54 8.71 9.47 2.58
N VAL A 55 7.62 9.28 1.84
CA VAL A 55 7.57 9.37 0.38
C VAL A 55 6.52 10.42 0.04
N GLU A 56 6.94 11.46 -0.66
CA GLU A 56 6.09 12.54 -1.15
C GLU A 56 6.13 12.56 -2.66
N ASP A 57 4.98 12.66 -3.31
CA ASP A 57 4.85 12.66 -4.76
C ASP A 57 3.90 13.75 -5.25
N ASP A 58 4.02 14.10 -6.53
CA ASP A 58 3.15 15.05 -7.25
C ASP A 58 2.12 14.34 -8.15
N GLY A 59 1.78 13.09 -7.84
CA GLY A 59 0.83 12.29 -8.60
C GLY A 59 -0.62 12.76 -8.45
N LEU A 60 -1.54 12.00 -9.06
CA LEU A 60 -2.98 12.30 -9.06
C LEU A 60 -3.64 12.28 -7.67
N GLY A 61 -2.92 11.79 -6.66
CA GLY A 61 -3.37 11.71 -5.27
C GLY A 61 -4.29 10.52 -5.00
N ILE A 62 -5.06 10.63 -3.92
CA ILE A 62 -6.07 9.63 -3.52
C ILE A 62 -7.41 10.38 -3.40
N PRO A 63 -8.49 9.90 -4.07
CA PRO A 63 -9.80 10.53 -3.96
C PRO A 63 -10.30 10.61 -2.50
N PRO A 64 -10.94 11.70 -2.05
CA PRO A 64 -11.37 11.85 -0.66
C PRO A 64 -12.27 10.71 -0.13
N TYR A 65 -13.08 10.09 -0.99
CA TYR A 65 -13.97 9.00 -0.60
C TYR A 65 -13.20 7.74 -0.17
N GLU A 66 -11.98 7.53 -0.67
CA GLU A 66 -11.16 6.37 -0.30
C GLU A 66 -10.75 6.39 1.18
N PHE A 67 -10.78 7.57 1.82
CA PHE A 67 -10.51 7.74 3.25
C PHE A 67 -11.74 7.47 4.13
N SER A 68 -12.92 7.21 3.55
CA SER A 68 -14.12 6.88 4.33
C SER A 68 -14.07 5.44 4.86
N ALA A 69 -14.98 5.09 5.78
CA ALA A 69 -15.07 3.73 6.29
C ALA A 69 -15.42 2.70 5.19
N GLU A 70 -16.12 3.16 4.16
CA GLU A 70 -16.54 2.40 2.98
C GLU A 70 -15.43 2.32 1.92
N GLY A 71 -14.52 3.31 1.88
CA GLY A 71 -13.39 3.40 0.96
C GLY A 71 -12.43 2.19 0.99
N GLY A 72 -11.66 2.02 -0.09
CA GLY A 72 -10.74 0.90 -0.27
C GLY A 72 -9.36 1.09 0.38
N LEU A 73 -9.02 2.29 0.84
CA LEU A 73 -7.68 2.60 1.32
C LEU A 73 -7.30 1.72 2.52
N VAL A 74 -6.09 1.14 2.47
CA VAL A 74 -5.54 0.20 3.48
C VAL A 74 -6.28 -1.15 3.59
N LYS A 75 -7.41 -1.35 2.89
CA LYS A 75 -8.08 -2.66 2.86
C LYS A 75 -7.28 -3.66 2.02
N ARG A 76 -7.43 -4.95 2.31
CA ARG A 76 -6.80 -6.00 1.51
C ARG A 76 -7.65 -6.32 0.29
N HIS A 77 -7.01 -6.57 -0.84
CA HIS A 77 -7.64 -6.86 -2.13
C HIS A 77 -8.48 -5.70 -2.71
N SER A 78 -8.28 -4.48 -2.21
CA SER A 78 -8.73 -3.25 -2.86
C SER A 78 -7.55 -2.65 -3.63
N ARG A 79 -7.80 -2.32 -4.90
CA ARG A 79 -6.88 -1.55 -5.74
C ARG A 79 -7.70 -0.47 -6.41
N LEU A 80 -7.29 0.79 -6.24
CA LEU A 80 -7.80 1.84 -7.11
C LEU A 80 -6.98 1.81 -8.40
N SER A 81 -7.65 1.70 -9.54
CA SER A 81 -7.05 1.99 -10.83
C SER A 81 -7.62 3.30 -11.34
N TYR A 82 -6.77 4.29 -11.61
CA TYR A 82 -7.24 5.57 -12.16
C TYR A 82 -7.91 5.42 -13.53
N THR A 83 -7.54 4.40 -14.31
CA THR A 83 -8.26 4.02 -15.55
C THR A 83 -9.71 3.60 -15.29
N ASP A 84 -9.96 2.78 -14.26
CA ASP A 84 -11.32 2.37 -13.87
C ASP A 84 -12.10 3.52 -13.23
N ALA A 85 -11.42 4.34 -12.40
CA ALA A 85 -12.03 5.47 -11.70
C ALA A 85 -12.44 6.61 -12.64
N MET A 86 -11.77 6.75 -13.78
CA MET A 86 -12.06 7.77 -14.81
C MET A 86 -12.97 7.24 -15.93
N GLY A 87 -13.44 5.98 -15.85
CA GLY A 87 -14.41 5.42 -16.79
C GLY A 87 -13.90 5.21 -18.22
N TYR A 88 -12.58 5.10 -18.41
CA TYR A 88 -12.00 4.76 -19.71
C TYR A 88 -11.83 3.24 -19.81
N SER A 89 -12.86 2.57 -20.33
CA SER A 89 -12.83 1.16 -20.73
C SER A 89 -12.41 0.99 -22.19
#